data_AF-A0A949GDF9-F1
#
_entry.id   AF-A0A949GDF9-F1
#
_cell.length_a   1.000
_cell.length_b   1.000
_cell.length_c   1.000
_cell.angle_alpha   90.00
_cell.angle_beta   90.00
_cell.angle_gamma   90.00
#
_symmetry.space_group_name_H-M   'P 1'
#
loop_
_entity.id
_entity.type
_entity.pdbx_description
1 polymer ?
#
loop_
_entity_poly.entity_id
_entity_poly.type
_entity_poly.pdbx_seq_one_letter_code
_entity_poly.pdbx_strand_id
1 'polypeptide(L)'
;RDVRDTYIQGGMFQQDCVDESTNTTTYLRLLEMKGWLKFHTVSAPNSRLFLTSGNLGPHSTAVIEDKKTKAKFAVDSWYHDNGEPAEIVDLQEWKSGWKPQGPQKPVKARAR
;
A
#
# COMPACT_ATOMS: atom_id res chain seq x y z
N ARG A 1 4.19 19.39 3.67
CA ARG A 1 3.96 18.91 5.06
C ARG A 1 2.78 17.97 4.97
N ASP A 2 3.00 16.68 5.18
CA ASP A 2 1.92 15.68 5.17
C ASP A 2 0.85 16.07 6.21
N VAL A 3 -0.40 16.13 5.78
CA VAL A 3 -1.53 16.56 6.61
C VAL A 3 -2.37 15.32 6.93
N ARG A 4 -2.35 14.92 8.20
CA ARG A 4 -3.18 13.84 8.75
C ARG A 4 -4.65 13.96 8.28
N ASP A 5 -5.29 12.81 7.99
CA ASP A 5 -6.72 12.66 7.64
C ASP A 5 -7.16 12.99 6.18
N THR A 6 -6.28 13.08 5.20
CA THR A 6 -6.64 13.37 3.77
C THR A 6 -6.70 12.13 2.84
N TYR A 7 -6.51 10.92 3.34
CA TYR A 7 -6.67 9.68 2.54
C TYR A 7 -8.15 9.35 2.24
N ILE A 8 -9.10 9.99 2.94
CA ILE A 8 -10.55 9.93 2.66
C ILE A 8 -10.97 11.04 1.69
N GLN A 9 -10.18 12.11 1.57
CA GLN A 9 -10.47 13.27 0.73
C GLN A 9 -9.16 13.89 0.24
N GLY A 10 -8.84 13.65 -1.05
CA GLY A 10 -7.59 14.10 -1.67
C GLY A 10 -7.27 15.57 -1.34
N GLY A 11 -6.04 15.80 -0.88
CA GLY A 11 -5.54 17.13 -0.57
C GLY A 11 -4.57 17.59 -1.65
N MET A 12 -4.59 18.88 -1.98
CA MET A 12 -3.47 19.49 -2.69
C MET A 12 -2.21 19.22 -1.83
N PHE A 13 -1.16 18.64 -2.42
CA PHE A 13 0.11 18.24 -1.79
C PHE A 13 0.20 16.86 -1.09
N GLN A 14 -0.75 15.94 -1.32
CA GLN A 14 -0.68 14.56 -0.81
C GLN A 14 -0.51 13.54 -1.94
N GLN A 15 0.17 12.41 -1.66
CA GLN A 15 0.23 11.27 -2.57
C GLN A 15 -1.09 10.51 -2.53
N ASP A 16 -1.62 10.16 -3.70
CA ASP A 16 -2.75 9.22 -3.77
C ASP A 16 -2.25 7.75 -3.73
N CYS A 17 -3.16 6.79 -3.69
CA CYS A 17 -2.80 5.37 -3.61
C CYS A 17 -2.01 4.89 -4.83
N VAL A 18 -2.14 5.57 -5.97
CA VAL A 18 -1.40 5.26 -7.19
C VAL A 18 0.03 5.77 -7.05
N ASP A 19 0.23 6.99 -6.58
CA ASP A 19 1.53 7.58 -6.29
C ASP A 19 2.32 6.74 -5.28
N GLU A 20 1.69 6.35 -4.18
CA GLU A 20 2.35 5.54 -3.15
C GLU A 20 2.75 4.15 -3.66
N SER A 21 1.85 3.48 -4.39
CA SER A 21 2.15 2.18 -5.00
C SER A 21 3.27 2.26 -6.05
N THR A 22 3.34 3.37 -6.79
CA THR A 22 4.36 3.63 -7.81
C THR A 22 5.73 3.90 -7.19
N ASN A 23 5.78 4.74 -6.16
CA ASN A 23 7.00 5.01 -5.40
C ASN A 23 7.54 3.74 -4.75
N THR A 24 6.68 2.99 -4.08
CA THR A 24 7.04 1.72 -3.44
C THR A 24 7.57 0.71 -4.45
N THR A 25 6.92 0.58 -5.61
CA THR A 25 7.38 -0.29 -6.70
C THR A 25 8.76 0.14 -7.21
N THR A 26 8.98 1.45 -7.36
CA THR A 26 10.28 2.00 -7.81
C THR A 26 11.40 1.66 -6.83
N TYR A 27 11.18 1.87 -5.52
CA TYR A 27 12.17 1.51 -4.50
C TYR A 27 12.48 0.02 -4.50
N LEU A 28 11.45 -0.83 -4.55
CA LEU A 28 11.63 -2.28 -4.60
C LEU A 28 12.43 -2.71 -5.85
N ARG A 29 12.19 -2.10 -7.01
CA ARG A 29 12.95 -2.37 -8.25
C ARG A 29 14.41 -1.97 -8.11
N LEU A 30 14.70 -0.81 -7.51
CA LEU A 30 16.09 -0.40 -7.26
C LEU A 30 16.82 -1.40 -6.35
N LEU A 31 16.14 -1.88 -5.29
CA LEU A 31 16.68 -2.90 -4.39
C LEU A 31 16.89 -4.26 -5.10
N GLU A 32 15.99 -4.63 -6.00
CA GLU A 32 16.12 -5.82 -6.85
C GLU A 32 17.32 -5.72 -7.80
N MET A 33 17.47 -4.58 -8.50
CA MET A 33 18.61 -4.33 -9.40
C MET A 33 19.95 -4.33 -8.67
N LYS A 34 19.99 -3.88 -7.42
CA LYS A 34 21.18 -3.96 -6.55
C LYS A 34 21.42 -5.37 -6.00
N GLY A 35 20.53 -6.32 -6.26
CA GLY A 35 20.60 -7.68 -5.76
C GLY A 35 20.38 -7.78 -4.26
N TRP A 36 19.71 -6.80 -3.64
CA TRP A 36 19.40 -6.80 -2.21
C TRP A 36 18.11 -7.54 -1.88
N LEU A 37 17.19 -7.67 -2.86
CA LEU A 37 16.09 -8.64 -2.78
C LEU A 37 16.61 -10.06 -3.04
N LYS A 38 17.06 -10.73 -1.96
CA LYS A 38 17.60 -12.09 -2.04
C LYS A 38 16.50 -13.13 -2.30
N PHE A 39 15.41 -13.07 -1.56
CA PHE A 39 14.36 -14.10 -1.54
C PHE A 39 13.15 -13.77 -2.43
N HIS A 40 12.99 -12.51 -2.82
CA HIS A 40 11.82 -12.04 -3.55
C HIS A 40 12.18 -11.41 -4.89
N THR A 41 11.24 -11.38 -5.82
CA THR A 41 11.28 -10.58 -7.05
C THR A 41 10.13 -9.59 -7.07
N VAL A 42 10.32 -8.44 -7.70
CA VAL A 42 9.25 -7.45 -7.83
C VAL A 42 8.35 -7.83 -9.00
N SER A 43 7.04 -7.86 -8.75
CA SER A 43 6.00 -8.14 -9.74
C SER A 43 5.36 -6.85 -10.26
N ALA A 44 4.46 -6.98 -11.24
CA ALA A 44 3.60 -5.85 -11.61
C ALA A 44 2.72 -5.45 -10.41
N PRO A 45 2.52 -4.14 -10.16
CA PRO A 45 1.57 -3.66 -9.15
C PRO A 45 0.18 -4.25 -9.34
N ASN A 46 -0.60 -4.31 -8.27
CA ASN A 46 -1.98 -4.77 -8.34
C ASN A 46 -2.94 -3.74 -7.77
N SER A 47 -4.18 -3.77 -8.23
CA SER A 47 -5.24 -2.87 -7.79
C SER A 47 -6.51 -3.64 -7.43
N ARG A 48 -7.22 -3.19 -6.40
CA ARG A 48 -8.56 -3.69 -6.03
C ARG A 48 -9.59 -2.56 -6.11
N LEU A 49 -10.80 -2.89 -6.55
CA LEU A 49 -11.97 -2.02 -6.48
C LEU A 49 -12.73 -2.36 -5.20
N PHE A 50 -12.79 -1.44 -4.24
CA PHE A 50 -13.60 -1.63 -3.04
C PHE A 50 -15.10 -1.56 -3.40
N LEU A 51 -15.74 -2.71 -3.57
CA LEU A 51 -17.18 -2.80 -3.89
C LEU A 51 -18.09 -2.93 -2.65
N THR A 52 -17.56 -2.94 -1.43
CA THR A 52 -18.36 -3.10 -0.21
C THR A 52 -18.04 -2.01 0.82
N SER A 53 -19.06 -1.24 1.18
CA SER A 53 -19.10 -0.23 2.26
C SER A 53 -18.38 1.11 2.00
N GLY A 54 -19.03 1.99 1.24
CA GLY A 54 -19.00 3.45 1.46
C GLY A 54 -17.77 4.25 1.03
N ASN A 55 -16.61 3.62 0.82
CA ASN A 55 -15.40 4.30 0.33
C ASN A 55 -15.10 3.83 -1.11
N LEU A 56 -15.68 4.53 -2.09
CA LEU A 56 -15.40 4.30 -3.50
C LEU A 56 -14.03 4.87 -3.86
N GLY A 57 -13.02 4.00 -3.97
CA GLY A 57 -11.74 4.35 -4.57
C GLY A 57 -11.01 3.10 -5.05
N PRO A 58 -10.38 3.11 -6.25
CA PRO A 58 -9.38 2.11 -6.59
C PRO A 58 -8.25 2.18 -5.57
N HIS A 59 -7.76 1.03 -5.08
CA HIS A 59 -6.59 0.98 -4.20
C HIS A 59 -5.51 0.16 -4.87
N SER A 60 -4.31 0.70 -4.94
CA SER A 60 -3.16 0.07 -5.63
C SER A 60 -2.07 -0.27 -4.64
N THR A 61 -1.34 -1.35 -4.89
CA THR A 61 -0.24 -1.82 -4.05
C THR A 61 0.91 -2.33 -4.92
N ALA A 62 2.13 -2.17 -4.41
CA ALA A 62 3.29 -2.84 -4.97
C ALA A 62 3.22 -4.34 -4.64
N VAL A 63 3.82 -5.19 -5.48
CA VAL A 63 3.78 -6.64 -5.28
C VAL A 63 5.17 -7.23 -5.33
N ILE A 64 5.48 -8.06 -4.33
CA ILE A 64 6.65 -8.92 -4.31
C ILE A 64 6.23 -10.38 -4.43
N GLU A 65 7.04 -11.19 -5.10
CA GLU A 65 6.83 -12.63 -5.27
C GLU A 65 8.01 -13.38 -4.64
N ASP A 66 7.74 -14.38 -3.82
CA ASP A 66 8.75 -15.28 -3.28
C ASP A 66 9.32 -16.15 -4.41
N LYS A 67 10.65 -16.17 -4.55
CA LYS A 67 11.33 -16.88 -5.64
C LYS A 67 11.10 -18.39 -5.61
N LYS A 68 10.95 -18.97 -4.42
CA LYS A 68 10.91 -20.40 -4.15
C LYS A 68 9.49 -20.95 -4.16
N THR A 69 8.56 -20.27 -3.49
CA THR A 69 7.17 -20.71 -3.35
C THR A 69 6.23 -20.12 -4.38
N LYS A 70 6.64 -19.03 -5.06
CA LYS A 70 5.78 -18.24 -5.96
C LYS A 70 4.60 -17.57 -5.26
N ALA A 71 4.61 -17.53 -3.93
CA ALA A 71 3.65 -16.76 -3.16
C ALA A 71 3.80 -15.27 -3.45
N LYS A 72 2.68 -14.55 -3.57
CA LYS A 72 2.66 -13.12 -3.87
C LYS A 72 2.18 -12.35 -2.67
N PHE A 73 2.87 -11.26 -2.37
CA PHE A 73 2.55 -10.40 -1.25
C PHE A 73 2.33 -8.97 -1.74
N ALA A 74 1.26 -8.36 -1.25
CA ALA A 74 1.05 -6.93 -1.33
C ALA A 74 2.01 -6.22 -0.37
N VAL A 75 2.63 -5.13 -0.83
CA VAL A 75 3.44 -4.22 -0.03
C VAL A 75 2.72 -2.88 -0.01
N ASP A 76 1.96 -2.64 1.06
CA ASP A 76 0.98 -1.56 1.14
C ASP A 76 1.41 -0.50 2.16
N SER A 77 1.88 0.66 1.65
CA SER A 77 2.35 1.80 2.45
C SER A 77 1.21 2.72 2.91
N TRP A 78 0.00 2.53 2.40
CA TRP A 78 -1.12 3.48 2.53
C TRP A 78 -1.64 3.68 3.94
N TYR A 79 -1.52 2.64 4.78
CA TYR A 79 -2.14 2.64 6.10
C TYR A 79 -1.39 3.52 7.12
N HIS A 80 -0.14 3.87 6.86
CA HIS A 80 0.76 4.54 7.80
C HIS A 80 1.31 5.85 7.24
N ASP A 81 1.99 6.64 8.06
CA ASP A 81 2.63 7.88 7.61
C ASP A 81 3.87 7.55 6.75
N ASN A 82 4.23 8.45 5.83
CA ASN A 82 5.41 8.25 4.99
C ASN A 82 6.67 8.03 5.86
N GLY A 83 7.39 6.92 5.62
CA GLY A 83 8.58 6.54 6.37
C GLY A 83 8.32 5.48 7.45
N GLU A 84 7.07 5.17 7.76
CA GLU A 84 6.71 4.01 8.58
C GLU A 84 6.81 2.70 7.77
N PRO A 85 6.93 1.53 8.44
CA PRO A 85 6.91 0.24 7.77
C PRO A 85 5.62 0.01 6.97
N ALA A 86 5.76 -0.47 5.72
CA ALA A 86 4.63 -0.91 4.92
C ALA A 86 4.05 -2.24 5.43
N GLU A 87 2.75 -2.43 5.24
CA GLU A 87 2.10 -3.71 5.52
C GLU A 87 2.45 -4.74 4.44
N ILE A 88 2.81 -5.95 4.84
CA ILE A 88 3.10 -7.07 3.93
C ILE A 88 2.09 -8.18 4.17
N VAL A 89 1.24 -8.44 3.18
CA VAL A 89 0.09 -9.35 3.30
C VAL A 89 0.02 -10.25 2.09
N ASP A 90 -0.47 -11.48 2.24
CA ASP A 90 -0.77 -12.33 1.08
C ASP A 90 -1.67 -11.58 0.09
N LEU A 91 -1.36 -11.66 -1.20
CA LEU A 91 -2.04 -10.86 -2.22
C LEU A 91 -3.53 -11.21 -2.33
N GLN A 92 -3.92 -12.47 -2.09
CA GLN A 92 -5.34 -12.86 -2.13
C GLN A 92 -6.09 -12.34 -0.91
N GLU A 93 -5.48 -12.45 0.27
CA GLU A 93 -6.03 -11.88 1.50
C GLU A 93 -6.19 -10.36 1.36
N TRP A 94 -5.16 -9.68 0.84
CA TRP A 94 -5.23 -8.26 0.51
C TRP A 94 -6.38 -7.97 -0.46
N LYS A 95 -6.53 -8.72 -1.56
CA LYS A 95 -7.65 -8.51 -2.49
C LYS A 95 -9.03 -8.69 -1.86
N SER A 96 -9.16 -9.52 -0.83
CA SER A 96 -10.42 -9.76 -0.13
C SER A 96 -10.90 -8.60 0.75
N GLY A 97 -10.10 -7.52 0.86
CA GLY A 97 -10.44 -6.33 1.63
C GLY A 97 -9.75 -6.26 3.00
N TRP A 98 -8.65 -6.99 3.17
CA TRP A 98 -7.81 -6.91 4.36
C TRP A 98 -7.44 -5.46 4.73
N LYS A 99 -7.38 -5.22 6.04
CA LYS A 99 -6.93 -3.98 6.70
C LYS A 99 -6.19 -4.35 7.99
N PRO A 100 -5.20 -3.58 8.43
CA PRO A 100 -4.43 -3.87 9.65
C PRO A 100 -5.32 -3.79 10.90
N GLN A 101 -5.12 -4.67 11.88
CA GLN A 101 -5.92 -4.73 13.13
C GLN A 101 -5.36 -3.84 14.28
N GLY A 102 -4.23 -3.15 14.05
CA GLY A 102 -3.57 -2.27 15.03
C GLY A 102 -4.16 -0.85 15.06
N PRO A 103 -3.58 0.09 15.84
CA PRO A 103 -3.98 1.49 15.85
C PRO A 103 -3.80 2.07 14.45
N GLN A 104 -4.87 2.06 13.67
CA GLN A 104 -4.99 2.80 12.42
C GLN A 104 -4.95 4.30 12.77
N LYS A 105 -4.50 5.14 11.84
CA LYS A 105 -4.48 6.61 11.99
C LYS A 105 -5.79 7.06 12.67
N PRO A 106 -5.74 7.79 13.81
CA PRO A 106 -6.96 8.23 14.47
C PRO A 106 -7.71 9.15 13.53
N VAL A 107 -8.90 8.73 13.08
CA VAL A 107 -9.81 9.55 12.27
C VAL A 107 -10.13 10.80 13.09
N LYS A 108 -9.62 11.97 12.71
CA LYS A 108 -10.09 13.20 13.36
C LYS A 108 -11.57 13.38 13.05
N ALA A 109 -12.41 13.27 14.08
CA ALA A 109 -13.72 13.87 14.06
C ALA A 109 -13.56 15.36 13.78
N ARG A 110 -14.09 15.85 12.65
CA ARG A 110 -14.15 17.28 12.36
C ARG A 110 -14.90 17.97 13.49
N ALA A 111 -14.22 18.84 14.23
CA ALA A 111 -14.89 19.89 14.97
C ALA A 111 -15.38 20.92 13.94
N ARG A 112 -16.70 20.94 13.74
CA ARG A 112 -17.58 21.94 13.10
C ARG A 112 -16.99 22.79 11.98
#